data_AF-W1Y598-F1
#
_entry.id   AF-W1Y598-F1
#
_cell.length_a   1.000
_cell.length_b   1.000
_cell.length_c   1.000
_cell.angle_alpha   90.00
_cell.angle_beta   90.00
_cell.angle_gamma   90.00
#
_symmetry.space_group_name_H-M   'P 1'
#
loop_
_entity.id
_entity.type
_entity.pdbx_description
1 polymer ?
#
loop_
_entity_poly.entity_id
_entity_poly.type
_entity_poly.pdbx_seq_one_letter_code
_entity_poly.pdbx_strand_id
1 'polypeptide(L)'
;TIDYGLTDVVSERFDAGVRLGGEMDKDMIAIRIGPDIPMAIVGSPDYFSRRSAPTSVSQLIDHQAINLYLPTSGTANRWRLIRGGREVRVRM
;
A
#
# COMPACT_ATOMS: atom_id res chain seq x y z
N THR A 1 17.47 2.85 -10.48
CA THR A 1 16.36 3.75 -10.12
C THR A 1 15.20 2.88 -9.70
N ILE A 2 14.55 3.17 -8.56
CA ILE A 2 13.34 2.43 -8.14
C ILE A 2 12.16 3.22 -8.70
N ASP A 3 11.47 2.65 -9.69
CA ASP A 3 10.25 3.23 -10.24
C ASP A 3 9.04 2.53 -9.61
N TYR A 4 8.12 3.31 -9.06
CA TYR A 4 6.85 2.84 -8.47
C TYR A 4 5.69 2.87 -9.49
N GLY A 5 5.96 3.26 -10.73
CA GLY A 5 5.03 3.16 -11.84
C GLY A 5 4.73 1.71 -12.22
N LEU A 6 3.58 1.50 -12.87
CA LEU A 6 3.30 0.28 -13.62
C LEU A 6 4.19 0.30 -14.87
N THR A 7 5.48 -0.02 -14.70
CA THR A 7 6.38 -0.21 -15.83
C THR A 7 5.83 -1.33 -16.70
N ASP A 8 5.59 -1.02 -17.97
CA ASP A 8 5.10 -1.97 -18.97
C ASP A 8 6.24 -2.95 -19.29
N VAL A 9 6.13 -4.14 -18.69
CA VAL A 9 7.09 -5.25 -18.76
C VAL A 9 7.34 -5.66 -20.21
N VAL A 10 6.32 -5.57 -21.07
CA VAL A 10 6.40 -5.93 -22.49
C VAL A 10 7.18 -4.87 -23.26
N SER A 11 6.84 -3.60 -23.07
CA SER A 11 7.51 -2.49 -23.77
C SER A 11 8.99 -2.36 -23.42
N GLU A 12 9.36 -2.70 -22.19
CA GLU A 12 10.74 -2.64 -21.70
C GLU A 12 11.55 -3.94 -21.92
N ARG A 13 10.96 -4.94 -22.60
CA ARG A 13 11.60 -6.22 -22.95
C ARG A 13 12.06 -7.04 -21.74
N PHE A 14 11.30 -7.00 -20.67
CA PHE A 14 11.49 -7.93 -19.54
C PHE A 14 10.74 -9.24 -19.79
N ASP A 15 11.31 -10.36 -19.35
CA ASP A 15 10.68 -11.68 -19.48
C ASP A 15 9.58 -11.93 -18.42
N ALA A 16 9.67 -11.25 -17.27
CA ALA A 16 8.71 -11.40 -16.16
C ALA A 16 8.72 -10.18 -15.23
N GLY A 17 7.62 -9.98 -14.49
CA GLY A 17 7.50 -8.96 -13.45
C GLY A 17 6.97 -9.55 -12.13
N VAL A 18 7.46 -9.03 -11.00
CA VAL A 18 6.94 -9.36 -9.67
C VAL A 18 6.13 -8.16 -9.15
N ARG A 19 4.84 -8.36 -8.92
CA ARG A 19 3.92 -7.30 -8.44
C ARG A 19 3.10 -7.80 -7.25
N LEU A 20 2.79 -6.89 -6.32
CA LEU A 20 1.74 -7.14 -5.32
C LEU A 20 0.41 -7.14 -6.08
N GLY A 21 -0.33 -8.25 -6.00
CA GLY A 21 -1.42 -8.57 -6.93
C GLY A 21 -2.50 -7.50 -7.09
N GLY A 22 -3.31 -7.61 -8.16
CA GLY A 22 -4.47 -6.75 -8.39
C GLY A 22 -4.63 -6.34 -9.85
N GLU A 23 -3.53 -6.15 -10.59
CA GLU A 23 -3.57 -5.78 -12.00
C GLU A 23 -2.56 -6.62 -12.79
N MET A 24 -3.05 -7.21 -13.88
CA MET A 24 -2.29 -7.97 -14.86
C MET A 24 -2.35 -7.17 -16.16
N ASP A 25 -1.20 -6.95 -16.79
CA ASP A 25 -1.19 -6.32 -18.11
C ASP A 25 -1.80 -7.27 -19.13
N LYS A 26 -2.41 -6.70 -20.18
CA LYS A 26 -3.07 -7.49 -21.23
C LYS A 26 -2.10 -8.56 -21.77
N ASP A 27 -2.60 -9.78 -21.92
CA ASP A 27 -1.87 -10.93 -22.46
C ASP A 27 -0.76 -11.51 -21.54
N MET A 28 -0.69 -11.12 -20.26
CA MET A 28 0.18 -11.78 -19.27
C MET A 28 -0.52 -12.94 -18.54
N ILE A 29 0.25 -13.80 -17.86
CA ILE A 29 -0.26 -14.81 -16.91
C ILE A 29 0.40 -14.56 -15.54
N ALA A 30 -0.40 -14.53 -14.47
CA ALA A 30 0.09 -14.35 -13.11
C ALA A 30 0.20 -15.69 -12.39
N ILE A 31 1.35 -15.93 -11.76
CA ILE A 31 1.59 -17.10 -10.92
C ILE A 31 1.77 -16.63 -9.48
N ARG A 32 1.12 -17.31 -8.53
CA ARG A 32 1.26 -17.00 -7.10
C ARG A 32 2.65 -17.44 -6.63
N ILE A 33 3.46 -16.47 -6.19
CA ILE A 33 4.81 -16.70 -5.64
C ILE A 33 4.76 -17.11 -4.17
N GLY A 34 3.79 -16.59 -3.40
CA GLY A 34 3.70 -16.82 -1.96
C GLY A 34 2.33 -16.55 -1.34
N PRO A 35 2.21 -16.68 -0.02
CA PRO A 35 1.00 -16.33 0.72
C PRO A 35 0.74 -14.82 0.67
N ASP A 36 -0.47 -14.42 1.05
CA ASP A 36 -0.81 -13.00 1.17
C ASP A 36 0.04 -12.35 2.28
N ILE A 37 0.61 -11.18 1.98
CA ILE A 37 1.48 -10.45 2.91
C ILE A 37 0.62 -9.52 3.78
N PRO A 38 0.58 -9.70 5.11
CA PRO A 38 -0.15 -8.80 5.98
C PRO A 38 0.59 -7.45 6.07
N MET A 39 -0.15 -6.36 5.88
CA MET A 39 0.36 -5.01 6.06
C MET A 39 0.14 -4.55 7.50
N ALA A 40 1.11 -3.82 8.06
CA ALA A 40 1.02 -3.22 9.39
C ALA A 40 1.25 -1.71 9.34
N ILE A 41 0.53 -0.97 10.17
CA ILE A 41 0.81 0.44 10.44
C ILE A 41 1.78 0.47 11.62
N VAL A 42 2.89 1.19 11.46
CA VAL A 42 3.93 1.30 12.47
C VAL A 42 4.21 2.78 12.77
N GLY A 43 4.72 3.05 13.95
CA GLY A 43 5.19 4.37 14.36
C GLY A 43 6.39 4.24 15.28
N SER A 44 7.23 5.27 15.33
CA SER A 44 8.40 5.25 16.20
C SER A 44 7.98 5.34 17.68
N PRO A 45 8.72 4.71 18.61
CA PRO A 45 8.45 4.86 20.04
C PRO A 45 8.47 6.33 20.49
N ASP A 46 9.39 7.12 19.95
CA ASP A 46 9.53 8.54 20.25
C ASP A 46 8.27 9.34 19.85
N TYR A 47 7.66 9.04 18.71
CA TYR A 47 6.40 9.65 18.31
C TYR A 47 5.27 9.31 19.29
N PHE A 48 5.18 8.04 19.70
CA PHE A 48 4.14 7.59 20.62
C PHE A 48 4.34 8.04 22.08
N SER A 49 5.54 8.51 22.45
CA SER A 49 5.78 9.14 23.75
C SER A 49 5.03 10.47 23.93
N ARG A 50 4.75 11.16 22.82
CA ARG A 50 4.06 12.46 22.78
C ARG A 50 2.61 12.37 22.33
N ARG A 51 2.25 11.30 21.62
CA ARG A 51 0.89 11.03 21.13
C ARG A 51 0.54 9.58 21.38
N SER A 52 -0.42 9.31 22.27
CA SER A 52 -0.86 7.96 22.57
C SER A 52 -1.21 7.17 21.30
N ALA A 53 -0.84 5.89 21.25
CA ALA A 53 -1.13 5.05 20.09
C ALA A 53 -2.64 4.94 19.83
N PRO A 54 -3.08 4.93 18.56
CA PRO A 54 -4.49 4.87 18.21
C PRO A 54 -5.07 3.50 18.58
N THR A 55 -6.21 3.50 19.26
CA THR A 55 -6.98 2.28 19.63
C THR A 55 -8.13 2.01 18.65
N SER A 56 -8.37 2.91 17.70
CA SER A 56 -9.38 2.76 16.65
C SER A 56 -8.92 3.34 15.33
N VAL A 57 -9.48 2.82 14.23
CA VAL A 57 -9.19 3.28 12.86
C VAL A 57 -9.50 4.78 12.68
N SER A 58 -10.54 5.28 13.36
CA SER A 58 -10.93 6.69 13.29
C SER A 58 -9.94 7.64 13.95
N GLN A 59 -9.10 7.18 14.88
CA GLN A 59 -8.08 8.03 15.51
C GLN A 59 -6.85 8.21 14.61
N LEU A 60 -6.71 7.43 13.54
CA LEU A 60 -5.57 7.53 12.64
C LEU A 60 -5.44 8.92 12.02
N ILE A 61 -6.56 9.59 11.71
CA ILE A 61 -6.54 10.95 11.14
C ILE A 61 -5.96 12.01 12.09
N ASP A 62 -5.90 11.72 13.39
CA ASP A 62 -5.33 12.62 14.39
C ASP A 62 -3.80 12.47 14.49
N HIS A 63 -3.20 11.54 13.73
CA HIS A 63 -1.78 11.29 13.70
C HIS A 63 -1.10 11.82 12.44
N GLN A 64 0.12 12.32 12.60
CA GLN A 64 1.00 12.58 11.47
C GLN A 64 1.45 11.25 10.87
N ALA A 65 1.22 11.09 9.57
CA ALA A 65 1.56 9.88 8.85
C ALA A 65 2.47 10.16 7.66
N ILE A 66 3.42 9.27 7.46
CA ILE A 66 4.19 9.19 6.22
C ILE A 66 3.33 8.38 5.26
N ASN A 67 2.91 9.01 4.17
CA ASN A 67 2.04 8.37 3.19
C ASN A 67 2.72 8.30 1.82
N LEU A 68 2.39 7.24 1.07
CA LEU A 68 2.86 7.05 -0.30
C LEU A 68 2.00 7.89 -1.24
N TYR A 69 2.62 8.74 -2.05
CA TYR A 69 1.94 9.37 -3.18
C TYR A 69 2.00 8.44 -4.38
N LEU A 70 0.83 8.08 -4.91
CA LEU A 70 0.74 7.17 -6.03
C LEU A 70 1.15 7.89 -7.33
N PRO A 71 2.16 7.38 -8.08
CA PRO A 71 2.69 8.09 -9.26
C PRO A 71 1.64 8.38 -10.33
N THR A 72 0.70 7.46 -10.52
CA THR A 72 -0.32 7.54 -11.58
C THR A 72 -1.46 8.50 -11.27
N SER A 73 -1.84 8.65 -9.99
CA SER A 73 -2.95 9.54 -9.60
C SER A 73 -2.49 10.86 -9.01
N GLY A 74 -1.21 10.98 -8.60
CA GLY A 74 -0.71 12.13 -7.85
C GLY A 74 -1.38 12.29 -6.48
N THR A 75 -2.16 11.31 -6.03
CA THR A 75 -2.88 11.37 -4.76
C THR A 75 -2.20 10.52 -3.70
N ALA A 76 -2.28 10.97 -2.44
CA ALA A 76 -1.87 10.18 -1.29
C ALA A 76 -2.69 8.88 -1.25
N ASN A 77 -1.98 7.76 -1.02
CA ASN A 77 -2.57 6.44 -0.91
C ASN A 77 -3.61 6.41 0.21
N ARG A 78 -4.82 5.95 -0.10
CA ARG A 78 -5.85 5.72 0.91
C ARG A 78 -5.55 4.38 1.58
N TRP A 79 -5.28 4.41 2.87
CA TRP A 79 -4.95 3.21 3.61
C TRP A 79 -6.18 2.31 3.66
N ARG A 80 -6.04 1.09 3.14
CA ARG A 80 -7.08 0.06 3.11
C ARG A 80 -6.89 -0.84 4.33
N LEU A 81 -7.88 -0.84 5.22
CA LEU A 81 -7.92 -1.68 6.41
C LEU A 81 -9.15 -2.60 6.36
N ILE A 82 -9.09 -3.71 7.08
CA ILE A 82 -10.24 -4.60 7.28
C ILE A 82 -10.69 -4.50 8.74
N ARG A 83 -11.96 -4.18 8.96
CA ARG A 83 -12.60 -4.15 10.29
C ARG A 83 -13.84 -5.02 10.28
N GLY A 84 -13.84 -6.11 11.06
CA GLY A 84 -14.97 -7.04 11.13
C GLY A 84 -15.38 -7.61 9.76
N GLY A 85 -14.39 -7.92 8.91
CA GLY A 85 -14.61 -8.42 7.54
C GLY A 85 -15.03 -7.37 6.51
N ARG A 86 -15.15 -6.09 6.90
CA ARG A 86 -15.49 -5.00 5.98
C ARG A 86 -14.26 -4.14 5.68
N GLU A 87 -14.09 -3.79 4.42
CA GLU A 87 -13.07 -2.83 4.00
C GLU A 87 -13.42 -1.42 4.50
N VAL A 88 -12.44 -0.75 5.10
CA VAL A 88 -12.49 0.65 5.50
C VAL A 88 -11.30 1.35 4.86
N ARG A 89 -11.54 2.51 4.22
CA ARG A 89 -10.49 3.35 3.65
C ARG A 89 -10.30 4.59 4.51
N VAL A 90 -9.07 4.85 4.92
CA VAL A 90 -8.69 6.05 5.66
C VAL A 90 -7.86 6.94 4.76
N ARG A 91 -8.23 8.22 4.71
CA ARG A 91 -7.38 9.27 4.16
C ARG A 91 -6.71 9.95 5.36
N MET A 92 -5.39 9.81 5.44
CA MET A 92 -4.54 10.53 6.38
C MET A 92 -4.35 11.98 5.92
#